data_AF-A0A6C0CIH4-F1
#
_entry.id   AF-A0A6C0CIH4-F1
#
_cell.length_a   1.000
_cell.length_b   1.000
_cell.length_c   1.000
_cell.angle_alpha   90.00
_cell.angle_beta   90.00
_cell.angle_gamma   90.00
#
_symmetry.space_group_name_H-M   'P 1'
#
loop_
_entity.id
_entity.type
_entity.pdbx_description
1 polymer ?
#
loop_
_entity_poly.entity_id
_entity_poly.type
_entity_poly.pdbx_seq_one_letter_code
_entity_poly.pdbx_strand_id
1 'polypeptide(L)'
;MSVTEQEAIPEVVEDSQIDNQFTSILSTLSQFKVQITALSNQLKGLEKTVKKEIKQHKKEVTKKMSKGNRKPSGFAAASPISNDLCDFMGKDHGSEIARTEVTKFICSYIRENSLTTTENNRVIKPDDKLHVLLGTDDSTQVTYFNIQRYMNRHFISKKSITETK
;
A
#
# COMPACT_ATOMS: atom_id res chain seq x y z
N MET A 1 -83.78 -49.85 -51.67
CA MET A 1 -83.59 -49.85 -50.21
C MET A 1 -82.95 -51.16 -49.82
N SER A 2 -81.72 -51.13 -49.33
CA SER A 2 -81.12 -52.10 -48.40
C SER A 2 -79.77 -51.50 -48.03
N VAL A 3 -79.70 -51.04 -46.78
CA VAL A 3 -78.62 -50.29 -46.18
C VAL A 3 -77.47 -51.26 -45.91
N THR A 4 -76.26 -50.95 -46.37
CA THR A 4 -75.06 -51.64 -45.91
C THR A 4 -74.41 -50.76 -44.86
N GLU A 5 -74.59 -51.17 -43.62
CA GLU A 5 -74.00 -50.58 -42.41
C GLU A 5 -72.52 -50.97 -42.37
N GLN A 6 -71.66 -49.96 -42.38
CA GLN A 6 -70.21 -50.14 -42.33
C GLN A 6 -69.80 -50.04 -40.86
N GLU A 7 -69.61 -51.21 -40.26
CA GLU A 7 -69.18 -51.40 -38.88
C GLU A 7 -67.72 -50.91 -38.76
N ALA A 8 -67.54 -49.80 -38.05
CA ALA A 8 -66.22 -49.27 -37.70
C ALA A 8 -65.65 -50.08 -36.54
N ILE A 9 -64.63 -50.88 -36.83
CA ILE A 9 -63.83 -51.60 -35.84
C ILE A 9 -62.94 -50.56 -35.13
N PRO A 10 -62.94 -50.48 -33.78
CA PRO A 10 -62.06 -49.57 -33.06
C PRO A 10 -60.64 -50.13 -33.10
N GLU A 11 -59.73 -49.43 -33.77
CA GLU A 11 -58.31 -49.76 -33.79
C GLU A 11 -57.72 -49.45 -32.41
N VAL A 12 -57.26 -50.50 -31.75
CA VAL A 12 -56.84 -50.52 -30.35
C VAL A 12 -55.52 -49.78 -30.21
N VAL A 13 -55.53 -48.76 -29.36
CA VAL A 13 -54.40 -47.91 -28.98
C VAL A 13 -53.50 -48.70 -28.01
N GLU A 14 -52.53 -49.46 -28.52
CA GLU A 14 -51.55 -50.23 -27.71
C GLU A 14 -50.07 -49.84 -28.00
N ASP A 15 -49.80 -48.78 -28.75
CA ASP A 15 -48.42 -48.29 -28.99
C ASP A 15 -47.89 -47.32 -27.90
N SER A 16 -48.65 -47.00 -26.85
CA SER A 16 -48.36 -45.78 -26.09
C SER A 16 -47.37 -45.90 -24.93
N GLN A 17 -47.12 -47.06 -24.31
CA GLN A 17 -46.39 -47.07 -23.02
C GLN A 17 -44.86 -47.19 -23.15
N ILE A 18 -44.37 -48.07 -24.03
CA ILE A 18 -42.93 -48.29 -24.22
C ILE A 18 -42.29 -47.11 -24.96
N ASP A 19 -42.95 -46.57 -25.97
CA ASP A 19 -42.48 -45.39 -26.71
C ASP A 19 -42.39 -44.15 -25.82
N ASN A 20 -43.33 -43.98 -24.89
CA ASN A 20 -43.27 -42.92 -23.89
C ASN A 20 -42.07 -43.10 -22.94
N GLN A 21 -41.74 -44.33 -22.55
CA GLN A 21 -40.55 -44.60 -21.73
C GLN A 21 -39.25 -44.31 -22.50
N PHE A 22 -39.14 -44.74 -23.76
CA PHE A 22 -37.99 -44.42 -24.62
C PHE A 22 -37.85 -42.90 -24.82
N THR A 23 -38.94 -42.20 -25.09
CA THR A 23 -38.95 -40.74 -25.28
C THR A 23 -38.51 -40.03 -24.00
N SER A 24 -38.95 -40.49 -22.83
CA SER A 24 -38.52 -39.97 -21.54
C SER A 24 -37.02 -40.13 -21.30
N ILE A 25 -36.46 -41.32 -21.58
CA ILE A 25 -35.02 -41.60 -21.45
C ILE A 25 -34.22 -40.71 -22.42
N LEU A 26 -34.65 -40.59 -23.68
CA LEU A 26 -33.99 -39.73 -24.68
C LEU A 26 -34.01 -38.25 -24.26
N SER A 27 -35.13 -37.77 -23.71
CA SER A 27 -35.23 -36.41 -23.18
C SER A 27 -34.28 -36.18 -22.00
N THR A 28 -34.15 -37.17 -21.11
CA THR A 28 -33.27 -37.12 -19.95
C THR A 28 -31.81 -37.08 -20.40
N LEU A 29 -31.45 -37.88 -21.41
CA LEU A 29 -30.12 -37.91 -22.01
C LEU A 29 -29.77 -36.55 -22.67
N SER A 30 -30.76 -35.95 -23.36
CA SER A 30 -30.63 -34.59 -23.91
C SER A 30 -30.41 -33.54 -22.82
N GLN A 31 -31.16 -33.62 -21.71
CA GLN A 31 -30.97 -32.76 -20.54
C GLN A 31 -29.58 -32.92 -19.91
N PHE A 32 -29.09 -34.15 -19.75
CA PHE A 32 -27.74 -34.40 -19.24
C PHE A 32 -26.66 -33.76 -20.13
N LYS A 33 -26.81 -33.83 -21.46
CA LYS A 33 -25.89 -33.18 -22.39
C LYS A 33 -25.84 -31.67 -22.21
N VAL A 34 -26.99 -31.03 -21.97
CA VAL A 34 -27.07 -29.59 -21.65
C VAL A 34 -26.38 -29.30 -20.32
N GLN A 35 -26.61 -30.11 -19.28
CA GLN A 35 -25.98 -29.94 -17.97
C GLN A 35 -24.46 -30.10 -18.02
N ILE A 36 -23.94 -31.09 -18.76
CA ILE A 36 -22.49 -31.29 -18.96
C ILE A 36 -21.88 -30.05 -19.62
N THR A 37 -22.58 -29.46 -20.60
CA THR A 37 -22.12 -28.24 -21.27
C THR A 37 -22.11 -27.05 -20.31
N ALA A 38 -23.15 -26.91 -19.48
CA ALA A 38 -23.22 -25.88 -18.45
C ALA A 38 -22.08 -25.99 -17.43
N LEU A 39 -21.79 -27.21 -16.95
CA LEU A 39 -20.68 -27.49 -16.04
C LEU A 39 -19.32 -27.17 -16.67
N SER A 40 -19.11 -27.52 -17.94
CA SER A 40 -17.89 -27.16 -18.67
C SER A 40 -17.68 -25.64 -18.73
N ASN A 41 -18.76 -24.88 -18.96
CA ASN A 41 -18.70 -23.42 -18.97
C ASN A 41 -18.44 -22.83 -17.58
N GLN A 42 -19.05 -23.39 -16.53
CA GLN A 42 -18.79 -22.99 -15.15
C GLN A 42 -17.33 -23.27 -14.74
N LEU A 43 -16.78 -24.42 -15.12
CA LEU A 43 -15.37 -24.76 -14.85
C LEU A 43 -14.41 -23.77 -15.51
N LYS A 44 -14.63 -23.43 -16.79
CA LYS A 44 -13.84 -22.42 -17.51
C LYS A 44 -13.97 -21.03 -16.87
N GLY A 45 -15.15 -20.69 -16.37
CA GLY A 45 -15.39 -19.44 -15.63
C GLY A 45 -14.60 -19.39 -14.33
N LEU A 46 -14.68 -20.45 -13.53
CA LEU A 46 -13.97 -20.56 -12.26
C LEU A 46 -12.45 -20.52 -12.44
N GLU A 47 -11.92 -21.20 -13.46
CA GLU A 47 -10.49 -21.19 -13.79
C GLU A 47 -9.99 -19.76 -14.05
N LYS A 48 -10.76 -18.95 -14.79
CA LYS A 48 -10.43 -17.54 -15.03
C LYS A 48 -10.46 -16.72 -13.75
N THR A 49 -11.46 -16.93 -12.89
CA THR A 49 -11.57 -16.24 -11.60
C THR A 49 -10.38 -16.57 -10.70
N VAL A 50 -10.03 -17.85 -10.56
CA VAL A 50 -8.87 -18.31 -9.77
C VAL A 50 -7.57 -17.71 -10.32
N LYS A 51 -7.36 -17.71 -11.65
CA LYS A 51 -6.18 -17.08 -12.26
C LYS A 51 -6.10 -15.57 -11.96
N LYS A 52 -7.25 -14.88 -11.91
CA LYS A 52 -7.32 -13.45 -11.60
C LYS A 52 -6.99 -13.17 -10.12
N GLU A 53 -7.59 -13.94 -9.21
CA GLU A 53 -7.33 -13.88 -7.76
C GLU A 53 -5.86 -14.11 -7.44
N ILE A 54 -5.26 -15.18 -8.00
CA ILE A 54 -3.82 -15.47 -7.82
C ILE A 54 -2.95 -14.30 -8.30
N LYS A 55 -3.28 -13.70 -9.45
CA LYS A 55 -2.53 -12.55 -9.99
C LYS A 55 -2.68 -11.30 -9.11
N GLN A 56 -3.86 -11.08 -8.54
CA GLN A 56 -4.12 -9.97 -7.64
C GLN A 56 -3.35 -10.14 -6.33
N HIS A 57 -3.45 -11.30 -5.68
CA HIS A 57 -2.71 -11.60 -4.46
C HIS A 57 -1.19 -11.48 -4.66
N LYS A 58 -0.66 -12.00 -5.78
CA LYS A 58 0.77 -11.82 -6.10
C LYS A 58 1.15 -10.34 -6.15
N LYS A 59 0.37 -9.49 -6.83
CA LYS A 59 0.62 -8.04 -6.92
C LYS A 59 0.56 -7.34 -5.56
N GLU A 60 -0.39 -7.71 -4.71
CA GLU A 60 -0.52 -7.15 -3.37
C GLU A 60 0.66 -7.50 -2.48
N VAL A 61 1.12 -8.76 -2.53
CA VAL A 61 2.33 -9.21 -1.83
C VAL A 61 3.56 -8.43 -2.32
N THR A 62 3.75 -8.26 -3.63
CA THR A 62 4.90 -7.49 -4.16
C THR A 62 4.87 -6.04 -3.71
N LYS A 63 3.70 -5.40 -3.69
CA LYS A 63 3.54 -4.00 -3.22
C LYS A 63 3.81 -3.84 -1.73
N LYS A 64 3.43 -4.82 -0.91
CA LYS A 64 3.69 -4.79 0.54
C LYS A 64 5.19 -4.96 0.82
N MET A 65 5.86 -5.88 0.12
CA MET A 65 7.31 -6.07 0.27
C MET A 65 8.14 -4.86 -0.17
N SER A 66 7.71 -4.12 -1.19
CA SER A 66 8.43 -2.93 -1.67
C SER A 66 8.31 -1.69 -0.77
N LYS A 67 7.28 -1.62 0.07
CA LYS A 67 7.10 -0.53 1.06
C LYS A 67 7.91 -0.73 2.34
N GLY A 68 8.13 -1.98 2.77
CA GLY A 68 8.76 -2.28 4.07
C GLY A 68 10.29 -2.42 4.06
N ASN A 69 10.90 -2.78 2.93
CA ASN A 69 12.32 -3.17 2.90
C ASN A 69 13.27 -2.10 2.32
N ARG A 70 12.84 -0.85 2.23
CA ARG A 70 13.75 0.24 1.84
C ARG A 70 14.62 0.57 3.04
N LYS A 71 15.91 0.20 2.97
CA LYS A 71 16.94 0.74 3.87
C LYS A 71 16.75 2.26 3.95
N PRO A 72 16.79 2.88 5.15
CA PRO A 72 16.61 4.32 5.27
C PRO A 72 17.61 5.01 4.34
N SER A 73 17.07 5.77 3.37
CA SER A 73 17.87 6.61 2.46
C SER A 73 18.81 7.49 3.30
N GLY A 74 19.96 7.90 2.79
CA GLY A 74 21.03 8.55 3.57
C GLY A 74 20.61 9.76 4.44
N PHE A 75 19.45 10.37 4.18
CA PHE A 75 18.86 11.41 5.04
C PHE A 75 18.13 10.88 6.29
N ALA A 76 17.60 9.66 6.25
CA ALA A 76 16.93 8.96 7.35
C ALA A 76 17.86 7.99 8.10
N ALA A 77 19.13 7.88 7.69
CA ALA A 77 20.12 7.11 8.41
C ALA A 77 20.49 7.83 9.72
N ALA A 78 20.45 7.12 10.84
CA ALA A 78 20.89 7.63 12.12
C ALA A 78 22.41 7.93 12.06
N SER A 79 22.79 9.13 12.50
CA SER A 79 24.19 9.56 12.56
C SER A 79 24.47 10.14 13.95
N PRO A 80 25.71 9.98 14.47
CA PRO A 80 26.08 10.58 15.74
C PRO A 80 26.04 12.12 15.61
N ILE A 81 25.48 12.75 16.64
CA ILE A 81 25.36 14.21 16.74
C ILE A 81 26.27 14.75 17.86
N SER A 82 26.62 16.03 17.78
CA SER A 82 27.42 16.72 18.81
C SER A 82 26.65 16.85 20.13
N ASN A 83 27.37 16.95 21.26
CA ASN A 83 26.80 17.12 22.59
C ASN A 83 25.85 18.34 22.68
N ASP A 84 26.20 19.48 22.09
CA ASP A 84 25.34 20.69 22.09
C ASP A 84 23.96 20.43 21.47
N LEU A 85 23.91 19.59 20.42
CA LEU A 85 22.67 19.21 19.76
C LEU A 85 21.89 18.17 20.59
N CYS A 86 22.59 17.26 21.28
CA CYS A 86 21.96 16.36 22.26
C CYS A 86 21.31 17.15 23.39
N ASP A 87 22.02 18.12 23.96
CA ASP A 87 21.53 18.97 25.05
C ASP A 87 20.30 19.79 24.61
N PHE A 88 20.35 20.36 23.39
CA PHE A 88 19.22 21.08 22.82
C PHE A 88 17.98 20.19 22.60
N MET A 89 18.18 18.93 22.21
CA MET A 89 17.08 17.96 22.02
C MET A 89 16.66 17.24 23.31
N GLY A 90 17.38 17.43 24.42
CA GLY A 90 17.15 16.70 25.68
C GLY A 90 17.44 15.20 25.57
N LYS A 91 18.51 14.81 24.86
CA LYS A 91 18.93 13.42 24.63
C LYS A 91 20.29 13.15 25.26
N ASP A 92 20.58 11.88 25.53
CA ASP A 92 21.88 11.47 26.07
C ASP A 92 23.03 11.74 25.08
N HIS A 93 24.19 12.11 25.63
CA HIS A 93 25.40 12.37 24.85
C HIS A 93 25.83 11.11 24.10
N GLY A 94 26.14 11.25 22.81
CA GLY A 94 26.48 10.11 21.94
C GLY A 94 25.29 9.37 21.31
N SER A 95 24.07 9.90 21.44
CA SER A 95 22.90 9.38 20.71
C SER A 95 23.07 9.51 19.19
N GLU A 96 22.69 8.49 18.43
CA GLU A 96 22.61 8.56 16.97
C GLU A 96 21.19 8.97 16.55
N ILE A 97 21.05 10.11 15.85
CA ILE A 97 19.75 10.65 15.42
C ILE A 97 19.77 10.85 13.91
N ALA A 98 18.65 10.58 13.25
CA ALA A 98 18.51 10.83 11.83
C ALA A 98 18.40 12.33 11.54
N ARG A 99 19.03 12.81 10.46
CA ARG A 99 18.98 14.22 10.05
C ARG A 99 17.54 14.72 9.86
N THR A 100 16.64 13.88 9.37
CA THR A 100 15.22 14.20 9.24
C THR A 100 14.53 14.49 10.57
N GLU A 101 14.91 13.80 11.64
CA GLU A 101 14.33 13.99 12.97
C GLU A 101 14.84 15.28 13.62
N VAL A 102 16.13 15.57 13.48
CA VAL A 102 16.73 16.83 13.94
C VAL A 102 16.08 18.03 13.25
N THR A 103 15.99 18.02 11.91
CA THR A 103 15.34 19.13 11.18
C THR A 103 13.88 19.29 11.56
N LYS A 104 13.17 18.18 11.82
CA LYS A 104 11.77 18.22 12.27
C LYS A 104 11.66 18.84 13.67
N PHE A 105 12.52 18.44 14.59
CA PHE A 105 12.57 18.99 15.95
C PHE A 105 12.80 20.50 15.92
N ILE A 106 13.80 20.97 15.18
CA ILE A 106 14.10 22.40 15.06
C ILE A 106 12.93 23.17 14.43
N CYS A 107 12.32 22.64 13.36
CA CYS A 107 11.14 23.27 12.76
C CYS A 107 9.97 23.35 13.74
N SER A 108 9.76 22.32 14.57
CA SER A 108 8.73 22.35 15.61
C SER A 108 9.06 23.37 16.69
N TYR A 109 10.30 23.39 17.18
CA TYR A 109 10.78 24.35 18.18
C TYR A 109 10.58 25.80 17.74
N ILE A 110 10.92 26.12 16.48
CA ILE A 110 10.75 27.46 15.90
C ILE A 110 9.26 27.87 15.89
N ARG A 111 8.35 26.93 15.58
CA ARG A 111 6.92 27.21 15.56
C ARG A 111 6.33 27.34 16.96
N GLU A 112 6.72 26.45 17.88
CA GLU A 112 6.25 26.45 19.27
C GLU A 112 6.67 27.74 19.99
N ASN A 113 7.89 28.21 19.75
CA ASN A 113 8.38 29.47 20.31
C ASN A 113 8.06 30.71 19.45
N SER A 114 7.26 30.54 18.38
CA SER A 114 6.85 31.64 17.48
C SER A 114 8.02 32.53 17.01
N LEU A 115 9.17 31.91 16.71
CA LEU A 115 10.41 32.60 16.32
C LEU A 115 10.39 33.15 14.88
N THR A 116 9.25 33.08 14.19
CA THR A 116 9.08 33.58 12.82
C THR A 116 8.65 35.04 12.81
N THR A 117 9.16 35.81 11.85
CA THR A 117 8.72 37.21 11.68
C THR A 117 7.41 37.29 10.91
N THR A 118 6.46 38.11 11.37
CA THR A 118 5.14 38.31 10.73
C THR A 118 5.22 38.86 9.31
N GLU A 119 6.24 39.68 9.02
CA GLU A 119 6.49 40.23 7.68
C GLU A 119 6.99 39.18 6.69
N ASN A 120 7.75 38.19 7.17
CA ASN A 120 8.30 37.14 6.33
C ASN A 120 8.48 35.84 7.13
N ASN A 121 7.53 34.92 6.98
CA ASN A 121 7.52 33.61 7.64
C ASN A 121 8.72 32.72 7.27
N ARG A 122 9.57 33.15 6.33
CA ARG A 122 10.83 32.47 5.97
C ARG A 122 12.00 32.88 6.86
N VAL A 123 11.91 34.04 7.53
CA VAL A 123 12.94 34.60 8.39
C VAL A 123 12.65 34.20 9.83
N ILE A 124 13.64 33.56 10.44
CA ILE A 124 13.63 33.09 11.82
C ILE A 124 14.49 34.07 12.62
N LYS A 125 13.95 34.56 13.74
CA LYS A 125 14.71 35.27 14.78
C LYS A 125 15.09 34.22 15.83
N PRO A 126 16.32 33.69 15.81
CA PRO A 126 16.71 32.67 16.76
C PRO A 126 16.65 33.25 18.18
N ASP A 127 16.29 32.41 19.15
CA ASP A 127 16.45 32.74 20.57
C ASP A 127 17.88 32.42 21.01
N ASP A 128 18.24 32.79 22.25
CA ASP A 128 19.59 32.56 22.79
C ASP A 128 20.05 31.09 22.64
N LYS A 129 19.13 30.14 22.82
CA LYS A 129 19.41 28.70 22.70
C LYS A 129 19.70 28.31 21.25
N LEU A 130 18.91 28.78 20.29
CA LEU A 130 19.13 28.50 18.88
C LEU A 130 20.34 29.28 18.34
N HIS A 131 20.65 30.46 18.87
CA HIS A 131 21.89 31.20 18.59
C HIS A 131 23.13 30.43 19.02
N VAL A 132 23.16 29.92 20.25
CA VAL A 132 24.26 29.08 20.76
C VAL A 132 24.41 27.82 19.91
N LEU A 133 23.30 27.16 19.56
CA LEU A 133 23.35 25.96 18.73
C LEU A 133 23.84 26.24 17.30
N LEU A 134 23.37 27.30 16.64
CA LEU A 134 23.76 27.58 15.25
C LEU A 134 25.13 28.26 15.15
N GLY A 135 25.61 28.87 16.24
CA GLY A 135 26.82 29.68 16.27
C GLY A 135 26.73 30.87 15.32
N THR A 136 25.57 31.51 15.27
CA THR A 136 25.28 32.69 14.43
C THR A 136 25.15 33.93 15.29
N ASP A 137 25.64 35.08 14.80
CA ASP A 137 25.48 36.37 15.47
C ASP A 137 24.08 36.97 15.24
N ASP A 138 23.64 37.92 16.07
CA ASP A 138 22.35 38.63 15.96
C ASP A 138 22.16 39.36 14.62
N SER A 139 23.26 39.68 13.94
CA SER A 139 23.28 40.31 12.62
C SER A 139 23.02 39.31 11.48
N THR A 140 23.11 38.01 11.74
CA THR A 140 22.97 36.97 10.72
C THR A 140 21.51 36.58 10.57
N GLN A 141 20.94 36.86 9.40
CA GLN A 141 19.58 36.43 9.08
C GLN A 141 19.52 34.90 8.92
N VAL A 142 18.87 34.22 9.86
CA VAL A 142 18.59 32.78 9.76
C VAL A 142 17.24 32.55 9.07
N THR A 143 17.20 31.59 8.15
CA THR A 143 16.01 31.19 7.40
C THR A 143 15.92 29.67 7.36
N TYR A 144 14.72 29.13 7.10
CA TYR A 144 14.55 27.67 6.96
C TYR A 144 15.47 27.05 5.88
N PHE A 145 15.91 27.84 4.91
CA PHE A 145 16.83 27.39 3.86
C PHE A 145 18.28 27.32 4.34
N ASN A 146 18.75 28.33 5.08
CA ASN A 146 20.15 28.40 5.50
C ASN A 146 20.43 27.65 6.81
N ILE A 147 19.41 27.38 7.65
CA ILE A 147 19.58 26.71 8.93
C ILE A 147 20.24 25.34 8.79
N GLN A 148 19.93 24.62 7.71
CA GLN A 148 20.53 23.32 7.42
C GLN A 148 22.06 23.41 7.19
N ARG A 149 22.57 24.54 6.70
CA ARG A 149 24.01 24.77 6.52
C ARG A 149 24.72 24.88 7.87
N TYR A 150 24.14 25.62 8.80
CA TYR A 150 24.65 25.77 10.16
C TYR A 150 24.52 24.48 10.97
N MET A 151 23.50 23.67 10.70
CA MET A 151 23.34 22.37 11.37
C MET A 151 24.37 21.33 10.95
N ASN A 152 24.99 21.45 9.76
CA ASN A 152 25.93 20.44 9.25
C ASN A 152 27.15 20.20 10.14
N ARG A 153 27.59 21.21 10.90
CA ARG A 153 28.72 21.10 11.86
C ARG A 153 28.39 20.22 13.07
N HIS A 154 27.12 20.08 13.41
CA HIS A 154 26.65 19.24 14.53
C HIS A 154 26.43 17.78 14.15
N PHE A 155 26.51 17.43 12.85
CA PHE A 155 26.46 16.05 12.39
C PHE A 155 27.87 15.49 12.23
N ILE A 156 28.24 14.59 13.13
CA ILE A 156 29.54 13.94 13.12
C ILE A 156 29.44 12.79 12.12
N SER A 157 30.19 12.86 11.02
CA SER A 157 30.27 11.72 10.09
C SER A 157 31.06 10.60 10.77
N LYS A 158 30.62 9.34 10.64
CA LYS A 158 31.34 8.17 11.20
C LYS A 158 32.83 8.11 10.82
N LYS A 159 33.27 8.86 9.80
CA LYS A 159 34.67 9.00 9.41
C LYS A 159 35.54 9.76 10.44
N SER A 160 35.00 10.76 11.13
CA SER A 160 35.77 11.62 12.06
C SER A 160 35.92 11.06 13.48
N ILE A 161 35.23 9.96 13.81
CA ILE A 161 35.36 9.30 15.13
C ILE A 161 36.69 8.51 15.24
N THR A 162 37.40 8.32 14.13
CA THR A 162 38.63 7.50 14.08
C THR A 162 39.93 8.27 14.40
N GLU A 163 39.89 9.60 14.59
CA GLU A 163 41.11 10.43 14.73
C GLU A 163 41.32 11.04 16.13
N THR A 164 40.64 10.56 17.16
CA THR A 164 40.94 10.98 18.54
C THR A 164 40.97 9.78 19.46
N LYS A 165 42.10 9.07 19.42
CA LYS A 165 42.55 8.20 20.50
C LYS A 165 44.01 8.50 20.81
#